data_AF-A0A1I8BHM5-F1
#
_entry.id   AF-A0A1I8BHM5-F1
#
_cell.length_a   1.000
_cell.length_b   1.000
_cell.length_c   1.000
_cell.angle_alpha   90.00
_cell.angle_beta   90.00
_cell.angle_gamma   90.00
#
_symmetry.space_group_name_H-M   'P 1'
#
loop_
_entity.id
_entity.type
_entity.pdbx_description
1 polymer ?
#
loop_
_entity_poly.entity_id
_entity_poly.type
_entity_poly.pdbx_seq_one_letter_code
_entity_poly.pdbx_strand_id
1 'polypeptide(L)'
;MLKCTIKSTLCLFKLLNLAIFFIFSLLLFSGYLAAEIIETEQLKECLQKTFDDSETFVCVCNAEHCDETEPLGLLAKGKIVFYLSDKEKNRMKKVLKHFPFNKTDDNKLPTLTIDSSTRFQTIIGFGGAFTDSVGINLNSLSATTRESLIRNYFHPEEGIGYSIGRVPIASTDFSTREYSYVEQEGDFDLRTFALAKEDFEAKASFD
;
A
#
# COMPACT_ATOMS: atom_id res chain seq x y z
N MET A 1 -11.69 59.47 -35.10
CA MET A 1 -12.98 59.81 -35.75
C MET A 1 -13.14 58.96 -37.01
N LEU A 2 -13.78 57.79 -36.89
CA LEU A 2 -14.51 57.18 -38.00
C LEU A 2 -15.99 57.33 -37.65
N LYS A 3 -16.73 58.08 -38.48
CA LYS A 3 -18.18 58.24 -38.38
C LYS A 3 -18.85 56.90 -38.67
N CYS A 4 -19.64 56.38 -37.72
CA CYS A 4 -20.55 55.26 -37.95
C CYS A 4 -21.98 55.82 -37.92
N THR A 5 -22.65 55.85 -39.08
CA THR A 5 -24.05 56.26 -39.20
C THR A 5 -24.77 55.21 -40.05
N ILE A 6 -25.83 54.61 -39.48
CA ILE A 6 -26.85 53.74 -40.12
C ILE A 6 -26.41 52.30 -40.50
N LYS A 7 -26.47 51.39 -39.51
CA LYS A 7 -27.29 50.15 -39.49
C LYS A 7 -27.13 49.46 -38.13
N SER A 8 -28.00 49.86 -37.20
CA SER A 8 -27.98 49.51 -35.76
C SER A 8 -27.96 47.99 -35.46
N THR A 9 -28.57 47.17 -36.32
CA THR A 9 -28.69 45.72 -36.09
C THR A 9 -27.45 44.91 -36.48
N LEU A 10 -26.64 45.36 -37.44
CA LEU A 10 -25.49 44.59 -37.94
C LEU A 10 -24.24 44.72 -37.04
N CYS A 11 -24.11 45.85 -36.35
CA CYS A 11 -23.02 46.10 -35.40
C CYS A 11 -23.24 45.33 -34.08
N LEU A 12 -24.48 45.31 -33.58
CA LEU A 12 -24.85 44.47 -32.43
C LEU A 12 -24.63 42.99 -32.71
N PHE A 13 -24.94 42.51 -33.93
CA PHE A 13 -24.74 41.11 -34.29
C PHE A 13 -23.26 40.71 -34.35
N LYS A 14 -22.39 41.61 -34.82
CA LYS A 14 -20.94 41.39 -34.82
C LYS A 14 -20.35 41.42 -33.41
N LEU A 15 -20.79 42.35 -32.56
CA LEU A 15 -20.35 42.44 -31.16
C LEU A 15 -20.83 41.24 -30.33
N LEU A 16 -22.07 40.78 -30.57
CA LEU A 16 -22.63 39.59 -29.90
C LEU A 16 -21.90 38.32 -30.32
N ASN A 17 -21.59 38.14 -31.61
CA ASN A 17 -20.79 36.99 -32.08
C ASN A 17 -19.35 37.03 -31.57
N LEU A 18 -18.72 38.21 -31.47
CA LEU A 18 -17.38 38.35 -30.91
C LEU A 18 -17.35 38.04 -29.40
N ALA A 19 -18.39 38.47 -28.66
CA ALA A 19 -18.55 38.14 -27.25
C ALA A 19 -18.83 36.65 -27.04
N ILE A 20 -19.69 36.02 -27.85
CA ILE A 20 -19.95 34.57 -27.80
C ILE A 20 -18.67 33.80 -28.11
N PHE A 21 -17.87 34.22 -29.09
CA PHE A 21 -16.60 33.57 -29.43
C PHE A 21 -15.56 33.71 -28.31
N PHE A 22 -15.50 34.87 -27.64
CA PHE A 22 -14.65 35.08 -26.46
C PHE A 22 -15.12 34.26 -25.25
N ILE A 23 -16.43 34.14 -25.03
CA ILE A 23 -17.01 33.32 -23.96
C ILE A 23 -16.79 31.82 -24.24
N PHE A 24 -16.97 31.36 -25.49
CA PHE A 24 -16.67 29.97 -25.87
C PHE A 24 -15.18 29.68 -25.79
N SER A 25 -14.33 30.62 -26.18
CA SER A 25 -12.87 30.55 -26.01
C SER A 25 -12.49 30.48 -24.54
N LEU A 26 -13.04 31.33 -23.67
CA LEU A 26 -12.82 31.31 -22.22
C LEU A 26 -13.34 30.02 -21.57
N LEU A 27 -14.50 29.51 -22.00
CA LEU A 27 -15.06 28.24 -21.51
C LEU A 27 -14.27 27.02 -21.99
N LEU A 28 -13.76 27.05 -23.22
CA LEU A 28 -12.82 26.04 -23.72
C LEU A 28 -11.49 26.14 -22.98
N PHE A 29 -10.99 27.34 -22.67
CA PHE A 29 -9.75 27.55 -21.93
C PHE A 29 -9.88 27.16 -20.45
N SER A 30 -11.03 27.42 -19.80
CA SER A 30 -11.33 26.92 -18.45
C SER A 30 -11.55 25.42 -18.44
N GLY A 31 -12.16 24.86 -19.49
CA GLY A 31 -12.30 23.40 -19.67
C GLY A 31 -10.98 22.71 -19.95
N TYR A 32 -10.03 23.38 -20.62
CA TYR A 32 -8.67 22.89 -20.86
C TYR A 32 -7.76 23.04 -19.64
N LEU A 33 -7.99 24.06 -18.79
CA LEU A 33 -7.31 24.20 -17.49
C LEU A 33 -7.84 23.22 -16.43
N ALA A 34 -9.05 22.69 -16.63
CA ALA A 34 -9.57 21.55 -15.87
C ALA A 34 -9.11 20.20 -16.45
N ALA A 35 -8.04 20.19 -17.28
CA ALA A 35 -7.30 18.97 -17.56
C ALA A 35 -6.83 18.37 -16.23
N GLU A 36 -7.26 17.14 -15.99
CA GLU A 36 -6.99 16.32 -14.82
C GLU A 36 -5.60 16.57 -14.26
N ILE A 37 -5.54 17.15 -13.06
CA ILE A 37 -4.45 16.87 -12.14
C ILE A 37 -4.63 15.39 -11.80
N ILE A 38 -4.07 14.53 -12.64
CA ILE A 38 -3.70 13.19 -12.21
C ILE A 38 -2.59 13.47 -11.21
N GLU A 39 -2.91 13.47 -9.92
CA GLU A 39 -1.91 13.25 -8.89
C GLU A 39 -1.29 11.89 -9.24
N THR A 40 -0.16 11.91 -9.95
CA THR A 40 0.73 10.77 -9.97
C THR A 40 1.19 10.64 -8.53
N GLU A 41 0.53 9.76 -7.78
CA GLU A 41 0.91 9.45 -6.41
C GLU A 41 2.38 9.03 -6.45
N GLN A 42 3.24 9.92 -5.96
CA GLN A 42 4.68 9.73 -6.03
C GLN A 42 5.02 8.66 -5.00
N LEU A 43 5.52 7.51 -5.48
CA LEU A 43 5.90 6.38 -4.63
C LEU A 43 6.80 6.88 -3.47
N LYS A 44 6.36 6.65 -2.24
CA LYS A 44 7.08 7.10 -1.05
C LYS A 44 8.29 6.21 -0.82
N GLU A 45 9.48 6.81 -0.85
CA GLU A 45 10.73 6.10 -0.58
C GLU A 45 10.95 5.87 0.92
N CYS A 46 11.74 4.83 1.23
CA CYS A 46 12.17 4.51 2.59
C CYS A 46 13.04 5.61 3.20
N LEU A 47 12.54 6.24 4.27
CA LEU A 47 13.33 7.15 5.11
C LEU A 47 14.24 6.35 6.03
N GLN A 48 15.50 6.23 5.63
CA GLN A 48 16.45 5.38 6.32
C GLN A 48 16.84 5.94 7.69
N LYS A 49 16.82 5.08 8.70
CA LYS A 49 17.42 5.35 10.01
C LYS A 49 18.25 4.16 10.45
N THR A 50 19.49 4.43 10.85
CA THR A 50 20.37 3.44 11.48
C THR A 50 20.33 3.61 12.99
N PHE A 51 20.55 2.51 13.70
CA PHE A 51 20.73 2.47 15.15
C PHE A 51 22.13 1.94 15.45
N ASP A 52 22.65 2.27 16.63
CA ASP A 52 23.92 1.73 17.11
C ASP A 52 23.88 0.20 17.07
N ASP A 53 25.00 -0.42 16.68
CA ASP A 53 25.16 -1.88 16.51
C ASP A 53 24.29 -2.55 15.43
N SER A 54 23.57 -1.79 14.59
CA SER A 54 22.81 -2.35 13.46
C SER A 54 23.68 -2.54 12.21
N GLU A 55 23.63 -3.73 11.61
CA GLU A 55 24.29 -4.02 10.32
C GLU A 55 23.55 -3.41 9.10
N THR A 56 22.38 -2.80 9.32
CA THR A 56 21.54 -2.19 8.28
C THR A 56 20.67 -1.07 8.86
N PHE A 57 19.72 -0.57 8.07
CA PHE A 57 18.81 0.51 8.44
C PHE A 57 17.35 0.04 8.48
N VAL A 58 16.50 0.80 9.17
CA VAL A 58 15.04 0.66 9.12
C VAL A 58 14.43 1.77 8.26
N CYS A 59 13.21 1.55 7.77
CA CYS A 59 12.40 2.59 7.15
C CYS A 59 11.51 3.23 8.21
N VAL A 60 11.65 4.53 8.41
CA VAL A 60 10.90 5.28 9.41
C VAL A 60 9.53 5.62 8.86
N CYS A 61 8.49 5.23 9.59
CA CYS A 61 7.11 5.61 9.33
C CYS A 61 6.52 6.44 10.47
N ASN A 62 5.70 7.43 10.13
CA ASN A 62 4.94 8.29 11.04
C ASN A 62 3.58 8.65 10.41
N ALA A 63 2.90 9.66 10.94
CA ALA A 63 1.57 10.04 10.46
C ALA A 63 1.59 10.69 9.07
N GLU A 64 2.72 11.27 8.67
CA GLU A 64 2.87 12.03 7.42
C GLU A 64 3.58 11.22 6.32
N HIS A 65 4.41 10.25 6.68
CA HIS A 65 5.25 9.49 5.75
C HIS A 65 5.38 8.03 6.16
N CYS A 66 5.23 7.14 5.19
CA CYS A 66 5.66 5.75 5.27
C CYS A 66 5.98 5.27 3.85
N ASP A 67 6.97 4.39 3.70
CA ASP A 67 7.33 3.87 2.38
C ASP A 67 6.31 2.88 1.84
N GLU A 68 6.25 2.81 0.52
CA GLU A 68 5.31 1.98 -0.22
C GLU A 68 6.08 1.06 -1.19
N THR A 69 5.54 -0.13 -1.41
CA THR A 69 6.13 -1.07 -2.37
C THR A 69 5.46 -0.90 -3.72
N GLU A 70 6.26 -0.74 -4.79
CA GLU A 70 5.69 -0.64 -6.14
C GLU A 70 4.96 -1.94 -6.53
N PRO A 71 3.66 -1.88 -6.86
CA PRO A 71 2.88 -3.08 -7.19
C PRO A 71 3.42 -3.77 -8.45
N LEU A 72 3.19 -5.07 -8.58
CA LEU A 72 3.67 -5.84 -9.72
C LEU A 72 3.16 -5.27 -11.05
N GLY A 73 1.87 -4.89 -11.08
CA GLY A 73 1.17 -4.43 -12.27
C GLY A 73 1.06 -5.51 -13.36
N LEU A 74 0.66 -5.10 -14.56
CA LEU A 74 0.53 -6.01 -15.70
C LEU A 74 1.91 -6.31 -16.31
N LEU A 75 2.25 -7.59 -16.42
CA LEU A 75 3.49 -8.05 -17.03
C LEU A 75 3.30 -8.52 -18.47
N ALA A 76 3.94 -7.83 -19.41
CA ALA A 76 4.03 -8.26 -20.79
C ALA A 76 4.90 -9.53 -20.92
N LYS A 77 4.59 -10.36 -21.92
CA LYS A 77 5.36 -11.57 -22.24
C LYS A 77 6.86 -11.25 -22.45
N GLY A 78 7.74 -12.08 -21.88
CA GLY A 78 9.20 -11.89 -21.97
C GLY A 78 9.74 -10.80 -21.06
N LYS A 79 8.98 -10.37 -20.06
CA LYS A 79 9.46 -9.52 -18.98
C LYS A 79 9.58 -10.32 -17.69
N ILE A 80 10.56 -9.96 -16.88
CA ILE A 80 10.74 -10.47 -15.51
C ILE A 80 10.83 -9.26 -14.59
N VAL A 81 10.19 -9.39 -13.42
CA VAL A 81 10.34 -8.47 -12.30
C VAL A 81 11.01 -9.21 -11.16
N PHE A 82 11.97 -8.56 -10.53
CA PHE A 82 12.47 -8.97 -9.22
C PHE A 82 12.42 -7.78 -8.26
N TYR A 83 12.17 -8.09 -6.99
CA TYR A 83 12.21 -7.13 -5.88
C TYR A 83 13.53 -7.31 -5.15
N LEU A 84 14.31 -6.23 -5.02
CA LEU A 84 15.63 -6.25 -4.41
C LEU A 84 15.63 -5.58 -3.04
N SER A 85 16.16 -6.27 -2.05
CA SER A 85 16.51 -5.72 -0.74
C SER A 85 17.97 -6.05 -0.42
N ASP A 86 18.73 -5.08 0.12
CA ASP A 86 20.12 -5.28 0.52
C ASP A 86 20.47 -4.51 1.80
N LYS A 87 21.68 -4.70 2.35
CA LYS A 87 22.09 -4.08 3.60
C LYS A 87 22.23 -2.56 3.51
N GLU A 88 22.48 -2.03 2.31
CA GLU A 88 23.03 -0.69 2.09
C GLU A 88 21.96 0.33 1.73
N LYS A 89 21.01 -0.02 0.86
CA LYS A 89 20.03 0.94 0.35
C LYS A 89 18.68 0.36 -0.05
N ASN A 90 18.64 -0.78 -0.72
CA ASN A 90 17.42 -1.20 -1.38
C ASN A 90 16.45 -1.87 -0.40
N ARG A 91 15.16 -1.54 -0.52
CA ARG A 91 14.04 -2.13 0.21
C ARG A 91 12.93 -2.40 -0.78
N MET A 92 12.69 -3.68 -1.08
CA MET A 92 11.73 -4.15 -2.09
C MET A 92 11.75 -3.31 -3.37
N LYS A 93 12.96 -2.93 -3.84
CA LYS A 93 13.10 -2.13 -5.05
C LYS A 93 12.73 -2.97 -6.25
N LYS A 94 11.66 -2.59 -6.94
CA LYS A 94 11.23 -3.27 -8.16
C LYS A 94 12.23 -3.03 -9.30
N VAL A 95 12.62 -4.09 -9.98
CA VAL A 95 13.47 -4.02 -11.16
C VAL A 95 12.84 -4.82 -12.28
N LEU A 96 12.50 -4.13 -13.37
CA LEU A 96 12.00 -4.74 -14.59
C LEU A 96 13.16 -5.06 -15.54
N LYS A 97 13.25 -6.31 -15.98
CA LYS A 97 14.19 -6.75 -17.01
C LYS A 97 13.46 -7.44 -18.15
N HIS A 98 14.08 -7.41 -19.32
CA HIS A 98 13.68 -8.25 -20.44
C HIS A 98 14.38 -9.60 -20.33
N PHE A 99 13.63 -10.68 -20.49
CA PHE A 99 14.16 -12.03 -20.52
C PHE A 99 14.29 -12.49 -21.98
N PRO A 100 15.52 -12.54 -22.52
CA PRO A 100 15.72 -13.07 -23.86
C PRO A 100 15.55 -14.59 -23.84
N PHE A 101 14.52 -15.10 -24.53
CA PHE A 101 14.26 -16.54 -24.66
C PHE A 101 15.35 -17.29 -25.46
N ASN A 102 16.19 -16.56 -26.20
CA ASN A 102 17.17 -17.10 -27.14
C ASN A 102 18.60 -16.70 -26.77
N LYS A 103 18.99 -16.84 -25.50
CA LYS A 103 20.40 -16.68 -25.13
C LYS A 103 21.03 -18.06 -24.98
N THR A 104 22.01 -18.36 -25.84
CA THR A 104 22.87 -19.53 -25.68
C THR A 104 23.67 -19.39 -24.39
N ASP A 105 23.60 -20.39 -23.53
CA ASP A 105 24.34 -20.47 -22.27
C ASP A 105 25.82 -20.20 -22.52
N ASP A 106 26.35 -19.13 -21.93
CA ASP A 106 27.78 -19.02 -21.70
C ASP A 106 28.01 -19.83 -20.42
N ASN A 107 28.55 -21.05 -20.53
CA ASN A 107 28.73 -22.08 -19.49
C ASN A 107 29.56 -21.64 -18.25
N LYS A 108 29.70 -20.34 -18.00
CA LYS A 108 30.51 -19.72 -16.95
C LYS A 108 29.69 -19.26 -15.74
N LEU A 109 28.36 -19.29 -15.82
CA LEU A 109 27.48 -18.85 -14.74
C LEU A 109 26.70 -20.02 -14.12
N PRO A 110 26.36 -19.96 -12.82
CA PRO A 110 25.43 -20.90 -12.22
C PRO A 110 24.06 -20.84 -12.89
N THR A 111 23.52 -22.01 -13.26
CA THR A 111 22.21 -22.13 -13.92
C THR A 111 21.18 -22.74 -12.96
N LEU A 112 20.03 -22.07 -12.84
CA LEU A 112 18.85 -22.57 -12.12
C LEU A 112 17.77 -22.96 -13.13
N THR A 113 17.33 -24.22 -13.11
CA THR A 113 16.30 -24.74 -14.01
C THR A 113 15.01 -25.02 -13.26
N ILE A 114 13.88 -24.53 -13.78
CA ILE A 114 12.55 -24.74 -13.21
C ILE A 114 11.81 -25.79 -14.05
N ASP A 115 11.53 -26.95 -13.46
CA ASP A 115 10.66 -27.96 -14.06
C ASP A 115 9.20 -27.73 -13.67
N SER A 116 8.43 -27.19 -14.61
CA SER A 116 7.00 -26.95 -14.43
C SER A 116 6.11 -28.18 -14.61
N SER A 117 6.66 -29.40 -14.69
CA SER A 117 5.88 -30.66 -14.63
C SER A 117 5.84 -31.25 -13.23
N THR A 118 6.90 -31.05 -12.45
CA THR A 118 6.96 -31.48 -11.04
C THR A 118 6.15 -30.52 -10.16
N ARG A 119 5.34 -31.06 -9.24
CA ARG A 119 4.48 -30.30 -8.31
C ARG A 119 4.74 -30.74 -6.88
N PHE A 120 4.61 -29.79 -5.95
CA PHE A 120 4.74 -30.01 -4.52
C PHE A 120 3.47 -29.49 -3.81
N GLN A 121 3.61 -29.00 -2.57
CA GLN A 121 2.50 -28.47 -1.79
C GLN A 121 1.91 -27.17 -2.36
N THR A 122 0.63 -26.95 -2.09
CA THR A 122 -0.02 -25.64 -2.24
C THR A 122 0.35 -24.75 -1.07
N ILE A 123 0.60 -23.46 -1.33
CA ILE A 123 0.85 -22.45 -0.30
C ILE A 123 -0.48 -21.79 0.07
N ILE A 124 -0.85 -21.85 1.35
CA ILE A 124 -2.09 -21.23 1.86
C ILE A 124 -1.94 -19.71 1.97
N GLY A 125 -0.76 -19.24 2.40
CA GLY A 125 -0.47 -17.82 2.54
C GLY A 125 0.70 -17.54 3.48
N PHE A 126 0.90 -16.26 3.75
CA PHE A 126 1.92 -15.73 4.67
C PHE A 126 1.27 -14.67 5.56
N GLY A 127 1.82 -14.45 6.76
CA GLY A 127 1.10 -13.69 7.77
C GLY A 127 1.86 -13.42 9.05
N GLY A 128 1.14 -12.84 10.01
CA GLY A 128 1.64 -12.51 11.34
C GLY A 128 0.67 -12.94 12.45
N ALA A 129 1.06 -12.68 13.70
CA ALA A 129 0.23 -12.96 14.86
C ALA A 129 -0.40 -11.69 15.43
N PHE A 130 -1.69 -11.77 15.78
CA PHE A 130 -2.44 -10.71 16.45
C PHE A 130 -2.46 -10.96 17.96
N THR A 131 -1.29 -10.83 18.59
CA THR A 131 -1.12 -10.95 20.05
C THR A 131 -1.59 -9.68 20.77
N ASP A 132 -1.83 -9.77 22.09
CA ASP A 132 -2.18 -8.60 22.92
C ASP A 132 -1.14 -7.48 22.78
N SER A 133 0.16 -7.81 22.80
CA SER A 133 1.25 -6.85 22.58
C SER A 133 1.14 -6.13 21.23
N VAL A 134 0.73 -6.82 20.15
CA VAL A 134 0.54 -6.18 18.84
C VAL A 134 -0.59 -5.17 18.91
N GLY A 135 -1.73 -5.55 19.47
CA GLY A 135 -2.86 -4.63 19.69
C GLY A 135 -2.51 -3.41 20.51
N ILE A 136 -1.83 -3.61 21.64
CA ILE A 136 -1.37 -2.53 22.53
C ILE A 136 -0.42 -1.57 21.79
N ASN A 137 0.56 -2.09 21.05
CA ASN A 137 1.50 -1.24 20.31
C ASN A 137 0.79 -0.49 19.18
N LEU A 138 -0.13 -1.11 18.45
CA LEU A 138 -0.89 -0.45 17.39
C LEU A 138 -1.78 0.66 17.93
N ASN A 139 -2.44 0.42 19.06
CA ASN A 139 -3.29 1.41 19.71
C ASN A 139 -2.51 2.58 20.33
N SER A 140 -1.19 2.44 20.51
CA SER A 140 -0.31 3.53 20.94
C SER A 140 0.04 4.52 19.82
N LEU A 141 -0.24 4.17 18.56
CA LEU A 141 0.02 4.99 17.38
C LEU A 141 -1.15 5.96 17.09
N SER A 142 -0.88 7.03 16.33
CA SER A 142 -1.97 7.81 15.74
C SER A 142 -2.80 6.94 14.77
N ALA A 143 -4.07 7.26 14.58
CA ALA A 143 -4.96 6.53 13.67
C ALA A 143 -4.34 6.39 12.26
N THR A 144 -3.84 7.48 11.70
CA THR A 144 -3.20 7.49 10.38
C THR A 144 -1.97 6.57 10.30
N THR A 145 -1.11 6.57 11.33
CA THR A 145 0.07 5.70 11.34
C THR A 145 -0.33 4.23 11.46
N ARG A 146 -1.33 3.93 12.30
CA ARG A 146 -1.87 2.59 12.48
C ARG A 146 -2.50 2.06 11.18
N GLU A 147 -3.31 2.86 10.50
CA GLU A 147 -3.89 2.52 9.20
C GLU A 147 -2.80 2.28 8.13
N SER A 148 -1.79 3.14 8.05
CA SER A 148 -0.67 2.97 7.12
C SER A 148 0.11 1.69 7.40
N LEU A 149 0.35 1.36 8.67
CA LEU A 149 1.03 0.13 9.06
C LEU A 149 0.20 -1.12 8.70
N ILE A 150 -1.10 -1.13 8.99
CA ILE A 150 -2.00 -2.25 8.62
C ILE A 150 -2.06 -2.40 7.10
N ARG A 151 -2.19 -1.29 6.37
CA ARG A 151 -2.15 -1.27 4.90
C ARG A 151 -0.85 -1.87 4.36
N ASN A 152 0.29 -1.49 4.91
CA ASN A 152 1.59 -2.03 4.49
C ASN A 152 1.72 -3.54 4.71
N TYR A 153 1.12 -4.11 5.74
CA TYR A 153 1.10 -5.56 5.92
C TYR A 153 0.09 -6.26 5.00
N PHE A 154 -1.17 -5.81 4.97
CA PHE A 154 -2.29 -6.60 4.43
C PHE A 154 -2.79 -6.16 3.07
N HIS A 155 -2.50 -4.94 2.62
CA HIS A 155 -2.97 -4.49 1.32
C HIS A 155 -2.32 -5.32 0.21
N PRO A 156 -3.10 -5.87 -0.75
CA PRO A 156 -2.58 -6.84 -1.73
C PRO A 156 -1.69 -6.22 -2.81
N GLU A 157 -1.81 -4.90 -3.06
CA GLU A 157 -1.06 -4.21 -4.11
C GLU A 157 -0.09 -3.16 -3.55
N GLU A 158 -0.60 -2.24 -2.71
CA GLU A 158 0.20 -1.20 -2.02
C GLU A 158 1.04 -1.72 -0.83
N GLY A 159 0.78 -2.94 -0.34
CA GLY A 159 1.49 -3.55 0.79
C GLY A 159 2.19 -4.87 0.42
N ILE A 160 2.61 -5.63 1.42
CA ILE A 160 3.26 -6.94 1.21
C ILE A 160 2.28 -8.11 1.12
N GLY A 161 0.97 -7.84 1.16
CA GLY A 161 -0.08 -8.84 0.89
C GLY A 161 -0.16 -10.00 1.87
N TYR A 162 0.00 -9.75 3.18
CA TYR A 162 -0.32 -10.75 4.19
C TYR A 162 -1.75 -11.25 4.01
N SER A 163 -1.91 -12.57 4.08
CA SER A 163 -3.16 -13.30 3.84
C SER A 163 -3.57 -14.17 5.02
N ILE A 164 -2.73 -14.26 6.05
CA ILE A 164 -2.97 -15.07 7.24
C ILE A 164 -2.78 -14.23 8.52
N GLY A 165 -3.68 -14.43 9.47
CA GLY A 165 -3.59 -13.93 10.83
C GLY A 165 -3.64 -15.05 11.84
N ARG A 166 -2.67 -15.14 12.75
CA ARG A 166 -2.73 -16.04 13.90
C ARG A 166 -3.24 -15.29 15.12
N VAL A 167 -4.42 -15.66 15.63
CA VAL A 167 -4.99 -15.07 16.84
C VAL A 167 -4.81 -16.06 18.00
N PRO A 168 -4.07 -15.70 19.07
CA PRO A 168 -4.01 -16.53 20.27
C PRO A 168 -5.39 -16.69 20.94
N ILE A 169 -5.62 -17.84 21.58
CA ILE A 169 -6.78 -18.07 22.43
C ILE A 169 -6.34 -17.70 23.85
N ALA A 170 -6.93 -16.63 24.39
CA ALA A 170 -6.53 -16.00 25.63
C ALA A 170 -5.05 -15.51 25.65
N SER A 171 -4.41 -15.51 26.82
CA SER A 171 -3.06 -14.96 27.00
C SER A 171 -1.94 -15.78 26.38
N THR A 172 -0.81 -15.10 26.15
CA THR A 172 0.49 -15.69 25.81
C THR A 172 1.60 -15.01 26.61
N ASP A 173 2.85 -15.38 26.40
CA ASP A 173 4.01 -14.62 26.88
C ASP A 173 4.08 -13.19 26.31
N PHE A 174 3.38 -12.91 25.21
CA PHE A 174 3.17 -11.56 24.64
C PHE A 174 1.89 -10.87 25.18
N SER A 175 1.44 -11.24 26.36
CA SER A 175 0.36 -10.59 27.11
C SER A 175 0.92 -9.89 28.35
N THR A 176 0.26 -8.83 28.82
CA THR A 176 0.70 -8.08 30.01
C THR A 176 0.36 -8.78 31.33
N ARG A 177 -0.49 -9.80 31.26
CA ARG A 177 -0.87 -10.68 32.37
C ARG A 177 -1.29 -12.04 31.82
N GLU A 178 -1.25 -13.04 32.69
CA GLU A 178 -1.81 -14.36 32.41
C GLU A 178 -3.34 -14.32 32.54
N TYR A 179 -4.03 -14.96 31.60
CA TYR A 179 -5.48 -15.19 31.62
C TYR A 179 -5.91 -16.28 30.62
N SER A 180 -7.06 -16.84 30.90
CA SER A 180 -7.87 -17.79 30.15
C SER A 180 -9.29 -17.23 30.03
N TYR A 181 -10.13 -17.87 29.20
CA TYR A 181 -11.55 -17.54 29.10
C TYR A 181 -12.41 -18.19 30.17
N VAL A 182 -11.86 -19.17 30.90
CA VAL A 182 -12.47 -19.80 32.08
C VAL A 182 -11.40 -19.90 33.16
N GLU A 183 -11.60 -19.15 34.23
CA GLU A 183 -10.69 -19.08 35.38
C GLU A 183 -11.26 -19.81 36.61
N GLN A 184 -12.58 -20.07 36.63
CA GLN A 184 -13.20 -20.76 37.75
C GLN A 184 -12.83 -22.25 37.75
N GLU A 185 -12.11 -22.68 38.79
CA GLU A 185 -11.77 -24.09 38.99
C GLU A 185 -13.04 -24.96 39.07
N GLY A 186 -13.04 -26.08 38.34
CA GLY A 186 -14.15 -27.02 38.29
C GLY A 186 -15.29 -26.67 37.34
N ASP A 187 -15.19 -25.58 36.56
CA ASP A 187 -16.20 -25.21 35.56
C ASP A 187 -16.06 -25.99 34.24
N PHE A 188 -16.29 -27.31 34.31
CA PHE A 188 -16.26 -28.19 33.14
C PHE A 188 -17.42 -27.95 32.16
N ASP A 189 -18.47 -27.27 32.62
CA ASP A 189 -19.66 -26.92 31.83
C ASP A 189 -19.49 -25.56 31.09
N LEU A 190 -18.35 -24.88 31.25
CA LEU A 190 -18.05 -23.56 30.65
C LEU A 190 -19.07 -22.46 31.00
N ARG A 191 -19.69 -22.51 32.19
CA ARG A 191 -20.73 -21.55 32.60
C ARG A 191 -20.20 -20.14 32.80
N THR A 192 -18.91 -20.00 33.09
CA THR A 192 -18.22 -18.74 33.30
C THR A 192 -17.35 -18.32 32.12
N PHE A 193 -17.46 -19.02 30.98
CA PHE A 193 -16.73 -18.64 29.77
C PHE A 193 -17.04 -17.20 29.37
N ALA A 194 -16.00 -16.38 29.29
CA ALA A 194 -16.10 -15.03 28.78
C ALA A 194 -14.80 -14.63 28.08
N LEU A 195 -14.93 -13.89 26.98
CA LEU A 195 -13.78 -13.21 26.38
C LEU A 195 -13.24 -12.16 27.35
N ALA A 196 -11.93 -12.00 27.35
CA ALA A 196 -11.27 -11.02 28.19
C ALA A 196 -11.31 -9.63 27.54
N LYS A 197 -10.98 -8.62 28.34
CA LYS A 197 -10.90 -7.23 27.90
C LYS A 197 -9.95 -7.07 26.69
N GLU A 198 -8.85 -7.81 26.71
CA GLU A 198 -7.82 -7.82 25.67
C GLU A 198 -8.35 -8.28 24.30
N ASP A 199 -9.33 -9.20 24.26
CA ASP A 199 -9.94 -9.63 23.00
C ASP A 199 -10.67 -8.48 22.30
N PHE A 200 -11.36 -7.65 23.06
CA PHE A 200 -12.12 -6.51 22.52
C PHE A 200 -11.23 -5.30 22.23
N GLU A 201 -10.30 -5.00 23.13
CA GLU A 201 -9.54 -3.76 23.08
C GLU A 201 -8.20 -3.86 22.37
N ALA A 202 -7.61 -5.06 22.26
CA ALA A 202 -6.30 -5.25 21.62
C ALA A 202 -6.40 -6.10 20.35
N LYS A 203 -7.28 -7.10 20.30
CA LYS A 203 -7.33 -8.06 19.18
C LYS A 203 -8.43 -7.78 18.16
N ALA A 204 -9.56 -7.21 18.58
CA ALA A 204 -10.69 -6.93 17.70
C ALA A 204 -10.75 -5.47 17.20
N SER A 205 -9.94 -4.56 17.72
CA SER A 205 -10.03 -3.12 17.44
C SER A 205 -9.23 -2.67 16.20
N PHE A 206 -9.41 -3.36 15.07
CA PHE A 206 -8.79 -2.97 13.78
C PHE A 206 -9.76 -2.23 12.84
N ASP A 207 -10.82 -1.64 13.39
CA ASP A 207 -11.76 -0.78 12.67
C ASP A 207 -11.17 0.60 12.33
#